data_AF-A0A3S9WID0-F1
#
_entry.id   AF-A0A3S9WID0-F1
#
_cell.length_a   1.000
_cell.length_b   1.000
_cell.length_c   1.000
_cell.angle_alpha   90.00
_cell.angle_beta   90.00
_cell.angle_gamma   90.00
#
_symmetry.space_group_name_H-M   'P 1'
#
loop_
_entity.id
_entity.type
_entity.pdbx_description
1 polymer ?
#
loop_
_entity_poly.entity_id
_entity_poly.type
_entity_poly.pdbx_seq_one_letter_code
_entity_poly.pdbx_strand_id
1 'polypeptide(L)'
;MSTRWSSRTVLGMLTAGAIIALSGCVPAPQATPKPTPATESPAPAPYDGPTVFVGDQLDWFLPSADEIAGLLPDVGDVGSPSPSLIQISDGGGPELSPAICNLFLYEPSQASIGARSVTWTSSLPDGRDGWMHVLQFADEATAQGLMDRYVEVAKQCADFTYGSGASTFDSTTLDSGDGIRAVTGALVLDDGLGGGHRLYQGYASVGNVLVNFWQPFTGDAAFDAERAAAFLSDQASDARSQLIEELTANPPAPAATPPAVDPAAAWSSWQVSATGIGPIVLGSDLDEAIAAVPGATVIRPEWDGGQTRIVSPDGSASVLLWTDAGDSVVDAASIGSANVGNEPQEDPAALPTAGEVRIGDTVGEAEDAFPGGTAIRIVSSGEYFYQWTTREGAAIRFRVDRDAGDPSAVITGILTEDATLRRLPDFS
;
A
#
# COMPACT_ATOMS: atom_id res chain seq x y z
N MET A 1 -13.74 -44.64 -29.78
CA MET A 1 -14.45 -45.60 -28.90
C MET A 1 -15.09 -44.80 -27.78
N SER A 2 -16.36 -45.06 -27.52
CA SER A 2 -17.26 -44.18 -26.78
C SER A 2 -17.29 -44.49 -25.27
N THR A 3 -17.35 -43.43 -24.47
CA THR A 3 -18.17 -43.20 -23.26
C THR A 3 -18.14 -44.12 -22.02
N ARG A 4 -18.18 -43.41 -20.86
CA ARG A 4 -19.07 -43.60 -19.67
C ARG A 4 -18.67 -44.72 -18.69
N TRP A 5 -18.94 -44.67 -17.37
CA TRP A 5 -19.55 -43.72 -16.41
C TRP A 5 -19.56 -44.42 -15.03
N SER A 6 -19.62 -43.64 -13.95
CA SER A 6 -20.43 -43.88 -12.73
C SER A 6 -20.26 -45.13 -11.85
N SER A 7 -19.78 -44.86 -10.63
CA SER A 7 -20.54 -44.87 -9.35
C SER A 7 -21.09 -46.16 -8.70
N ARG A 8 -21.05 -46.12 -7.36
CA ARG A 8 -21.96 -46.69 -6.33
C ARG A 8 -21.72 -48.11 -5.77
N THR A 9 -21.36 -48.11 -4.47
CA THR A 9 -22.10 -48.65 -3.30
C THR A 9 -22.54 -50.14 -3.28
N VAL A 10 -22.30 -50.84 -2.16
CA VAL A 10 -23.30 -51.47 -1.25
C VAL A 10 -22.71 -52.64 -0.41
N LEU A 11 -23.04 -52.62 0.90
CA LEU A 11 -23.22 -53.66 1.97
C LEU A 11 -22.47 -55.01 1.83
N GLY A 12 -21.85 -55.56 2.88
CA GLY A 12 -22.40 -56.01 4.18
C GLY A 12 -21.86 -57.45 4.39
N MET A 13 -21.44 -57.94 5.57
CA MET A 13 -22.27 -58.43 6.68
C MET A 13 -21.36 -59.09 7.74
N LEU A 14 -21.70 -58.87 9.02
CA LEU A 14 -21.85 -59.82 10.14
C LEU A 14 -20.88 -61.01 10.32
N THR A 15 -20.36 -61.18 11.55
CA THR A 15 -20.55 -62.43 12.31
C THR A 15 -20.45 -62.23 13.82
N ALA A 16 -21.35 -62.93 14.52
CA ALA A 16 -21.60 -62.91 15.95
C ALA A 16 -20.92 -64.08 16.69
N GLY A 17 -20.71 -63.93 17.99
CA GLY A 17 -20.39 -65.02 18.94
C GLY A 17 -19.69 -64.44 20.18
N ALA A 18 -20.00 -64.79 21.43
CA ALA A 18 -20.93 -65.75 22.00
C ALA A 18 -21.30 -65.27 23.41
N ILE A 19 -22.51 -65.55 23.85
CA ILE A 19 -23.04 -65.21 25.19
C ILE A 19 -22.62 -66.31 26.18
N ILE A 20 -21.92 -65.94 27.26
CA ILE A 20 -21.82 -66.75 28.47
C ILE A 20 -22.62 -66.02 29.56
N ALA A 21 -23.75 -66.62 29.93
CA ALA A 21 -24.59 -66.19 31.02
C ALA A 21 -24.09 -66.80 32.33
N LEU A 22 -23.67 -65.95 33.27
CA LEU A 22 -23.59 -66.30 34.69
C LEU A 22 -24.36 -65.24 35.48
N SER A 23 -25.41 -65.72 36.12
CA SER A 23 -26.37 -65.00 36.95
C SER A 23 -25.73 -64.49 38.24
N GLY A 24 -25.74 -63.17 38.43
CA GLY A 24 -25.43 -62.48 39.68
C GLY A 24 -26.17 -61.12 39.70
N CYS A 25 -26.75 -60.77 40.85
CA CYS A 25 -27.72 -59.69 41.09
C CYS A 25 -27.46 -58.37 40.33
N VAL A 26 -28.50 -57.85 39.66
CA VAL A 26 -28.52 -56.55 38.98
C VAL A 26 -28.63 -55.42 40.02
N PRO A 27 -27.63 -54.51 40.14
CA PRO A 27 -27.82 -53.20 40.74
C PRO A 27 -28.63 -52.33 39.76
N ALA A 28 -29.52 -51.49 40.28
CA ALA A 28 -30.32 -50.58 39.46
C ALA A 28 -29.45 -49.77 38.47
N PRO A 29 -29.87 -49.57 37.21
CA PRO A 29 -29.09 -48.80 36.25
C PRO A 29 -28.93 -47.36 36.75
N GLN A 30 -27.68 -46.97 37.00
CA GLN A 30 -27.33 -45.55 37.13
C GLN A 30 -27.67 -44.87 35.81
N ALA A 31 -28.47 -43.81 35.89
CA ALA A 31 -28.74 -42.94 34.75
C ALA A 31 -27.41 -42.40 34.23
N THR A 32 -27.04 -42.80 33.02
CA THR A 32 -25.92 -42.20 32.28
C THR A 32 -26.22 -40.70 32.15
N PRO A 33 -25.30 -39.79 32.54
CA PRO A 33 -25.49 -38.37 32.32
C PRO A 33 -25.73 -38.14 30.83
N LYS A 34 -26.84 -37.46 30.52
CA LYS A 34 -27.14 -36.99 29.18
C LYS A 34 -25.96 -36.13 28.71
N PRO A 35 -25.43 -36.30 27.49
CA PRO A 35 -24.37 -35.42 27.00
C PRO A 35 -24.89 -33.98 27.08
N THR A 36 -24.21 -33.15 27.87
CA THR A 36 -24.44 -31.71 27.90
C THR A 36 -24.19 -31.20 26.48
N PRO A 37 -25.14 -30.46 25.87
CA PRO A 37 -24.87 -29.78 24.62
C PRO A 37 -23.60 -28.95 24.81
N ALA A 38 -22.64 -29.06 23.89
CA ALA A 38 -21.55 -28.09 23.85
C ALA A 38 -22.20 -26.70 23.80
N THR A 39 -21.88 -25.85 24.77
CA THR A 39 -22.26 -24.44 24.71
C THR A 39 -21.64 -23.90 23.42
N GLU A 40 -22.48 -23.53 22.45
CA GLU A 40 -22.02 -22.76 21.30
C GLU A 40 -21.31 -21.53 21.87
N SER A 41 -20.00 -21.47 21.63
CA SER A 41 -19.24 -20.26 21.96
C SER A 41 -19.89 -19.13 21.15
N PRO A 42 -20.25 -17.99 21.77
CA PRO A 42 -20.85 -16.89 21.04
C PRO A 42 -19.97 -16.53 19.85
N ALA A 43 -20.60 -16.22 18.71
CA ALA A 43 -19.88 -15.74 17.54
C ALA A 43 -18.99 -14.55 17.95
N PRO A 44 -17.76 -14.44 17.40
CA PRO A 44 -16.91 -13.28 17.67
C PRO A 44 -17.68 -11.99 17.40
N ALA A 45 -17.48 -10.99 18.26
CA ALA A 45 -18.01 -9.67 17.97
C ALA A 45 -17.38 -9.16 16.66
N PRO A 46 -18.15 -8.50 15.77
CA PRO A 46 -17.59 -7.91 14.56
C PRO A 46 -16.44 -6.96 14.90
N TYR A 47 -15.39 -6.98 14.07
CA TYR A 47 -14.27 -6.07 14.17
C TYR A 47 -14.76 -4.61 14.07
N ASP A 48 -14.37 -3.79 15.04
CA ASP A 48 -14.75 -2.37 15.17
C ASP A 48 -13.55 -1.41 15.18
N GLY A 49 -12.35 -1.93 14.88
CA GLY A 49 -11.13 -1.14 14.78
C GLY A 49 -10.93 -0.48 13.41
N PRO A 50 -9.76 0.11 13.17
CA PRO A 50 -9.45 0.81 11.92
C PRO A 50 -9.53 -0.07 10.67
N THR A 51 -10.13 0.46 9.60
CA THR A 51 -10.23 -0.19 8.29
C THR A 51 -8.94 0.02 7.51
N VAL A 52 -7.92 -0.77 7.81
CA VAL A 52 -6.60 -0.68 7.17
C VAL A 52 -6.35 -1.89 6.27
N PHE A 53 -6.05 -1.67 5.01
CA PHE A 53 -5.64 -2.69 4.05
C PHE A 53 -4.11 -2.67 3.92
N VAL A 54 -3.51 -3.86 3.80
CA VAL A 54 -2.06 -4.05 3.63
C VAL A 54 -1.76 -5.13 2.59
N GLY A 55 -0.71 -4.94 1.81
CA GLY A 55 -0.18 -5.94 0.88
C GLY A 55 -1.24 -6.50 -0.08
N ASP A 56 -1.40 -7.83 -0.09
CA ASP A 56 -2.31 -8.54 -1.01
C ASP A 56 -3.80 -8.23 -0.78
N GLN A 57 -4.16 -7.62 0.35
CA GLN A 57 -5.54 -7.17 0.60
C GLN A 57 -5.97 -6.06 -0.37
N LEU A 58 -5.00 -5.38 -1.00
CA LEU A 58 -5.26 -4.38 -2.05
C LEU A 58 -5.79 -5.02 -3.34
N ASP A 59 -5.56 -6.32 -3.57
CA ASP A 59 -6.07 -7.01 -4.76
C ASP A 59 -7.60 -7.15 -4.75
N TRP A 60 -8.25 -7.03 -3.58
CA TRP A 60 -9.71 -7.10 -3.46
C TRP A 60 -10.46 -5.95 -4.12
N PHE A 61 -9.74 -4.88 -4.48
CA PHE A 61 -10.29 -3.73 -5.20
C PHE A 61 -10.15 -3.85 -6.72
N LEU A 62 -9.35 -4.80 -7.21
CA LEU A 62 -9.02 -4.88 -8.62
C LEU A 62 -10.11 -5.60 -9.40
N PRO A 63 -10.73 -4.93 -10.40
CA PRO A 63 -11.72 -5.57 -11.26
C PRO A 63 -11.06 -6.57 -12.22
N SER A 64 -11.86 -7.52 -12.69
CA SER A 64 -11.47 -8.41 -13.78
C SER A 64 -11.36 -7.67 -15.12
N ALA A 65 -10.69 -8.29 -16.09
CA ALA A 65 -10.55 -7.73 -17.43
C ALA A 65 -11.91 -7.44 -18.12
N ASP A 66 -12.89 -8.33 -17.94
CA ASP A 66 -14.24 -8.18 -18.50
C ASP A 66 -15.00 -7.01 -17.85
N GLU A 67 -14.79 -6.78 -16.56
CA GLU A 67 -15.38 -5.65 -15.85
C GLU A 67 -14.76 -4.32 -16.29
N ILE A 68 -13.43 -4.27 -16.46
CA ILE A 68 -12.73 -3.11 -17.01
C ILE A 68 -13.25 -2.77 -18.40
N ALA A 69 -13.29 -3.76 -19.31
CA ALA A 69 -13.79 -3.56 -20.67
C ALA A 69 -15.28 -3.23 -20.73
N GLY A 70 -16.07 -3.69 -19.76
CA GLY A 70 -17.49 -3.38 -19.61
C GLY A 70 -17.77 -2.03 -18.94
N LEU A 71 -16.77 -1.40 -18.34
CA LEU A 71 -16.85 -0.11 -17.65
C LEU A 71 -16.31 1.03 -18.51
N LEU A 72 -15.16 0.80 -19.15
CA LEU A 72 -14.41 1.84 -19.85
C LEU A 72 -14.45 1.60 -21.36
N PRO A 73 -14.67 2.66 -22.17
CA PRO A 73 -14.58 2.53 -23.61
C PRO A 73 -13.11 2.43 -24.05
N ASP A 74 -12.89 1.83 -25.21
CA ASP A 74 -11.57 1.72 -25.86
C ASP A 74 -10.49 1.01 -25.01
N VAL A 75 -10.91 0.00 -24.27
CA VAL A 75 -10.03 -0.93 -23.57
C VAL A 75 -9.60 -2.04 -24.54
N GLY A 76 -8.29 -2.20 -24.69
CA GLY A 76 -7.66 -3.29 -25.43
C GLY A 76 -7.28 -4.46 -24.51
N ASP A 77 -6.05 -4.95 -24.68
CA ASP A 77 -5.53 -6.06 -23.90
C ASP A 77 -5.26 -5.62 -22.47
N VAL A 78 -5.92 -6.28 -21.50
CA VAL A 78 -5.75 -6.03 -20.07
C VAL A 78 -4.63 -6.93 -19.53
N GLY A 79 -3.65 -6.31 -18.88
CA GLY A 79 -2.55 -7.00 -18.21
C GLY A 79 -3.00 -7.72 -16.94
N SER A 80 -2.12 -8.57 -16.40
CA SER A 80 -2.36 -9.14 -15.07
C SER A 80 -2.15 -8.07 -13.99
N PRO A 81 -2.90 -8.13 -12.87
CA PRO A 81 -2.56 -7.40 -11.65
C PRO A 81 -1.08 -7.55 -11.30
N SER A 82 -0.47 -6.45 -10.86
CA SER A 82 0.93 -6.42 -10.46
C SER A 82 1.12 -5.56 -9.23
N PRO A 83 2.04 -5.93 -8.32
CA PRO A 83 2.48 -5.08 -7.22
C PRO A 83 3.52 -4.06 -7.70
N SER A 84 3.29 -3.41 -8.85
CA SER A 84 4.22 -2.45 -9.44
C SER A 84 3.58 -1.08 -9.56
N LEU A 85 4.37 -0.04 -9.28
CA LEU A 85 3.95 1.34 -9.32
C LEU A 85 5.02 2.18 -10.02
N ILE A 86 4.62 2.86 -11.10
CA ILE A 86 5.46 3.84 -11.77
C ILE A 86 5.06 5.22 -11.26
N GLN A 87 6.04 5.97 -10.77
CA GLN A 87 5.91 7.34 -10.32
C GLN A 87 6.68 8.24 -11.27
N ILE A 88 6.07 9.30 -11.79
CA ILE A 88 6.75 10.19 -12.74
C ILE A 88 7.64 11.19 -11.99
N SER A 89 7.15 11.74 -10.87
CA SER A 89 7.92 12.58 -9.94
C SER A 89 8.58 13.85 -10.53
N ASP A 90 8.05 14.36 -11.64
CA ASP A 90 8.35 15.71 -12.13
C ASP A 90 7.07 16.57 -12.04
N GLY A 91 7.08 17.51 -11.10
CA GLY A 91 6.07 18.57 -11.02
C GLY A 91 6.44 19.69 -12.00
N GLY A 92 5.59 19.94 -12.99
CA GLY A 92 5.79 21.02 -13.94
C GLY A 92 4.66 21.09 -14.96
N GLY A 93 4.40 22.30 -15.45
CA GLY A 93 3.34 22.55 -16.42
C GLY A 93 2.65 23.89 -16.16
N PRO A 94 1.74 24.30 -17.05
CA PRO A 94 0.85 25.42 -16.79
C PRO A 94 0.04 25.22 -15.51
N GLU A 95 -0.15 26.28 -14.73
CA GLU A 95 -1.01 26.22 -13.54
C GLU A 95 -2.48 26.06 -13.93
N LEU A 96 -3.23 25.35 -13.10
CA LEU A 96 -4.69 25.29 -13.19
C LEU A 96 -5.32 26.34 -12.27
N SER A 97 -6.39 26.98 -12.75
CA SER A 97 -7.18 27.96 -11.99
C SER A 97 -8.66 27.55 -11.95
N PRO A 98 -9.27 27.43 -10.76
CA PRO A 98 -8.72 27.70 -9.43
C PRO A 98 -7.62 26.72 -8.99
N ALA A 99 -6.79 27.12 -8.02
CA ALA A 99 -5.59 26.38 -7.61
C ALA A 99 -5.86 24.94 -7.18
N ILE A 100 -7.04 24.68 -6.59
CA ILE A 100 -7.47 23.33 -6.20
C ILE A 100 -7.51 22.35 -7.38
N CYS A 101 -7.74 22.83 -8.61
CA CYS A 101 -7.78 21.98 -9.80
C CYS A 101 -6.41 21.38 -10.15
N ASN A 102 -5.30 21.91 -9.60
CA ASN A 102 -3.97 21.29 -9.74
C ASN A 102 -3.92 19.87 -9.16
N LEU A 103 -4.91 19.46 -8.34
CA LEU A 103 -5.05 18.08 -7.89
C LEU A 103 -5.25 17.07 -9.06
N PHE A 104 -5.73 17.50 -10.23
CA PHE A 104 -5.77 16.64 -11.42
C PHE A 104 -4.38 16.27 -11.96
N LEU A 105 -3.38 17.13 -11.71
CA LEU A 105 -1.98 16.91 -12.08
C LEU A 105 -1.16 16.33 -10.93
N TYR A 106 -1.71 16.32 -9.72
CA TYR A 106 -1.08 15.70 -8.57
C TYR A 106 -1.06 14.18 -8.74
N GLU A 107 0.09 13.59 -8.43
CA GLU A 107 0.31 12.16 -8.48
C GLU A 107 0.13 11.55 -7.07
N PRO A 108 -1.07 11.02 -6.72
CA PRO A 108 -1.34 10.51 -5.38
C PRO A 108 -0.48 9.29 -5.02
N SER A 109 0.07 8.60 -6.03
CA SER A 109 0.96 7.47 -5.87
C SER A 109 2.24 7.84 -5.10
N GLN A 110 2.69 9.09 -5.14
CA GLN A 110 3.87 9.56 -4.38
C GLN A 110 3.66 9.57 -2.86
N ALA A 111 2.43 9.83 -2.40
CA ALA A 111 2.09 9.78 -0.99
C ALA A 111 1.71 8.37 -0.51
N SER A 112 1.51 7.42 -1.44
CA SER A 112 1.16 6.03 -1.11
C SER A 112 2.34 5.25 -0.50
N ILE A 113 2.01 4.28 0.36
CA ILE A 113 2.95 3.35 0.97
C ILE A 113 2.84 1.94 0.37
N GLY A 114 1.85 1.67 -0.46
CA GLY A 114 1.71 0.38 -1.14
C GLY A 114 0.79 0.53 -2.32
N ALA A 115 0.92 -0.37 -3.29
CA ALA A 115 0.02 -0.39 -4.44
C ALA A 115 -0.18 -1.78 -5.05
N ARG A 116 -1.34 -1.92 -5.69
CA ARG A 116 -1.63 -2.93 -6.72
C ARG A 116 -2.13 -2.21 -7.95
N SER A 117 -1.65 -2.63 -9.11
CA SER A 117 -1.91 -1.95 -10.38
C SER A 117 -2.30 -2.93 -11.46
N VAL A 118 -3.19 -2.50 -12.34
CA VAL A 118 -3.48 -3.17 -13.60
C VAL A 118 -3.43 -2.14 -14.72
N THR A 119 -2.85 -2.51 -15.85
CA THR A 119 -2.69 -1.66 -17.04
C THR A 119 -3.36 -2.34 -18.23
N TRP A 120 -3.79 -1.55 -19.21
CA TRP A 120 -4.35 -2.08 -20.44
C TRP A 120 -4.04 -1.17 -21.63
N THR A 121 -3.99 -1.77 -22.82
CA THR A 121 -3.77 -0.99 -24.05
C THR A 121 -5.01 -0.21 -24.45
N SER A 122 -4.84 0.85 -25.24
CA SER A 122 -5.94 1.56 -25.90
C SER A 122 -5.72 1.62 -27.42
N SER A 123 -6.69 2.14 -28.18
CA SER A 123 -6.51 2.37 -29.62
C SER A 123 -5.64 3.59 -29.93
N LEU A 124 -5.23 4.35 -28.91
CA LEU A 124 -4.39 5.54 -29.05
C LEU A 124 -2.91 5.16 -29.25
N PRO A 125 -2.08 6.09 -29.76
CA PRO A 125 -0.66 5.82 -29.97
C PRO A 125 0.07 5.36 -28.69
N ASP A 126 1.14 4.60 -28.87
CA ASP A 126 2.00 4.07 -27.81
C ASP A 126 2.29 5.11 -26.71
N GLY A 127 2.14 4.69 -25.45
CA GLY A 127 2.28 5.57 -24.27
C GLY A 127 0.97 6.24 -23.83
N ARG A 128 -0.17 5.88 -24.45
CA ARG A 128 -1.52 6.29 -24.05
C ARG A 128 -2.33 5.08 -23.59
N ASP A 129 -1.70 4.25 -22.77
CA ASP A 129 -2.35 3.12 -22.14
C ASP A 129 -3.20 3.58 -20.95
N GLY A 130 -4.23 2.81 -20.62
CA GLY A 130 -5.02 3.02 -19.42
C GLY A 130 -4.47 2.22 -18.24
N TRP A 131 -4.82 2.66 -17.05
CA TRP A 131 -4.38 2.01 -15.82
C TRP A 131 -5.39 2.24 -14.70
N MET A 132 -5.33 1.34 -13.72
CA MET A 132 -5.95 1.49 -12.41
C MET A 132 -4.90 1.17 -11.35
N HIS A 133 -4.79 2.03 -10.35
CA HIS A 133 -4.01 1.78 -9.15
C HIS A 133 -4.92 1.72 -7.94
N VAL A 134 -4.62 0.79 -7.05
CA VAL A 134 -5.16 0.69 -5.70
C VAL A 134 -4.04 1.12 -4.78
N LEU A 135 -4.15 2.33 -4.21
CA LEU A 135 -3.09 2.97 -3.44
C LEU A 135 -3.39 2.86 -1.95
N GLN A 136 -2.45 2.29 -1.20
CA GLN A 136 -2.47 2.24 0.26
C GLN A 136 -1.85 3.51 0.84
N PHE A 137 -2.53 4.13 1.80
CA PHE A 137 -2.02 5.22 2.63
C PHE A 137 -1.74 4.73 4.05
N ALA A 138 -1.00 5.54 4.82
CA ALA A 138 -0.59 5.17 6.17
C ALA A 138 -1.77 4.91 7.11
N ASP A 139 -2.83 5.71 6.97
CA ASP A 139 -4.04 5.62 7.79
C ASP A 139 -5.29 6.06 7.02
N GLU A 140 -6.45 5.85 7.65
CA GLU A 140 -7.75 6.23 7.10
C GLU A 140 -7.89 7.75 6.92
N ALA A 141 -7.33 8.53 7.85
CA ALA A 141 -7.45 9.99 7.83
C ALA A 141 -6.79 10.59 6.60
N THR A 142 -5.63 10.05 6.20
CA THR A 142 -4.89 10.46 5.02
C THR A 142 -5.67 10.16 3.73
N ALA A 143 -6.17 8.94 3.58
CA ALA A 143 -6.97 8.57 2.41
C ALA A 143 -8.28 9.37 2.33
N GLN A 144 -8.97 9.52 3.46
CA GLN A 144 -10.20 10.32 3.56
C GLN A 144 -9.95 11.80 3.24
N GLY A 145 -8.89 12.40 3.76
CA GLY A 145 -8.54 13.79 3.51
C GLY A 145 -8.18 14.06 2.04
N LEU A 146 -7.56 13.09 1.36
CA LEU A 146 -7.31 13.18 -0.07
C LEU A 146 -8.63 13.03 -0.86
N MET A 147 -9.50 12.08 -0.48
CA MET A 147 -10.81 11.91 -1.12
C MET A 147 -11.72 13.14 -0.93
N ASP A 148 -11.69 13.79 0.23
CA ASP A 148 -12.40 15.05 0.50
C ASP A 148 -12.05 16.12 -0.53
N ARG A 149 -10.77 16.20 -0.92
CA ARG A 149 -10.29 17.15 -1.91
C ARG A 149 -10.71 16.79 -3.32
N TYR A 150 -10.74 15.50 -3.68
CA TYR A 150 -11.30 15.09 -4.98
C TYR A 150 -12.79 15.40 -5.09
N VAL A 151 -13.56 15.23 -4.01
CA VAL A 151 -14.96 15.66 -3.95
C VAL A 151 -15.09 17.17 -4.12
N GLU A 152 -14.18 17.95 -3.55
CA GLU A 152 -14.20 19.40 -3.69
C GLU A 152 -13.77 19.87 -5.10
N VAL A 153 -12.78 19.21 -5.70
CA VAL A 153 -12.40 19.41 -7.11
C VAL A 153 -13.57 19.12 -8.05
N ALA A 154 -14.31 18.03 -7.83
CA ALA A 154 -15.50 17.72 -8.64
C ALA A 154 -16.54 18.85 -8.62
N LYS A 155 -16.66 19.60 -7.51
CA LYS A 155 -17.58 20.75 -7.39
C LYS A 155 -17.01 22.03 -7.98
N GLN A 156 -15.73 22.30 -7.76
CA GLN A 156 -15.10 23.59 -8.09
C GLN A 156 -14.52 23.65 -9.50
N CYS A 157 -14.22 22.49 -10.10
CA CYS A 157 -13.49 22.38 -11.35
C CYS A 157 -14.34 21.80 -12.49
N ALA A 158 -15.67 21.99 -12.46
CA ALA A 158 -16.53 21.62 -13.60
C ALA A 158 -16.10 22.37 -14.88
N ASP A 159 -15.82 23.68 -14.73
CA ASP A 159 -15.17 24.53 -15.72
C ASP A 159 -13.96 25.21 -15.05
N PHE A 160 -12.78 25.13 -15.68
CA PHE A 160 -11.55 25.72 -15.15
C PHE A 160 -10.60 26.12 -16.28
N THR A 161 -9.48 26.75 -15.94
CA THR A 161 -8.44 27.14 -16.92
C THR A 161 -7.17 26.31 -16.69
N TYR A 162 -6.56 25.84 -17.78
CA TYR A 162 -5.22 25.23 -17.79
C TYR A 162 -4.32 26.08 -18.69
N GLY A 163 -3.40 26.83 -18.07
CA GLY A 163 -2.65 27.86 -18.79
C GLY A 163 -3.57 28.95 -19.35
N SER A 164 -3.83 28.92 -20.66
CA SER A 164 -4.76 29.85 -21.32
C SER A 164 -5.99 29.19 -21.93
N GLY A 165 -6.07 27.86 -21.93
CA GLY A 165 -7.17 27.10 -22.51
C GLY A 165 -8.29 26.80 -21.51
N ALA A 166 -9.52 26.74 -22.03
CA ALA A 166 -10.70 26.38 -21.25
C ALA A 166 -10.78 24.86 -21.11
N SER A 167 -10.85 24.39 -19.87
CA SER A 167 -10.82 22.99 -19.50
C SER A 167 -12.05 22.63 -18.68
N THR A 168 -12.44 21.35 -18.69
CA THR A 168 -13.68 20.89 -18.04
C THR A 168 -13.49 19.56 -17.34
N PHE A 169 -14.21 19.35 -16.26
CA PHE A 169 -14.37 18.04 -15.61
C PHE A 169 -15.86 17.74 -15.40
N ASP A 170 -16.45 17.05 -16.36
CA ASP A 170 -17.84 16.59 -16.25
C ASP A 170 -17.87 15.32 -15.40
N SER A 171 -18.39 15.41 -14.18
CA SER A 171 -18.19 14.39 -13.16
C SER A 171 -19.41 14.12 -12.30
N THR A 172 -19.42 12.91 -11.74
CA THR A 172 -20.37 12.44 -10.75
C THR A 172 -19.63 12.16 -9.44
N THR A 173 -20.27 12.51 -8.33
CA THR A 173 -19.85 12.09 -6.98
C THR A 173 -20.91 11.17 -6.39
N LEU A 174 -20.47 10.08 -5.77
CA LEU A 174 -21.30 9.15 -5.02
C LEU A 174 -20.75 9.02 -3.58
N ASP A 175 -21.64 9.17 -2.60
CA ASP A 175 -21.38 8.87 -1.19
C ASP A 175 -22.34 7.78 -0.75
N SER A 176 -21.81 6.60 -0.47
CA SER A 176 -22.58 5.40 -0.13
C SER A 176 -22.70 5.19 1.38
N GLY A 177 -22.15 6.10 2.19
CA GLY A 177 -22.01 5.92 3.64
C GLY A 177 -20.83 5.00 4.01
N ASP A 178 -20.66 4.73 5.30
CA ASP A 178 -19.60 3.86 5.84
C ASP A 178 -18.17 4.23 5.42
N GLY A 179 -17.93 5.51 5.11
CA GLY A 179 -16.64 6.01 4.63
C GLY A 179 -16.35 5.70 3.16
N ILE A 180 -17.30 5.15 2.40
CA ILE A 180 -17.16 4.81 0.98
C ILE A 180 -17.62 5.98 0.12
N ARG A 181 -16.70 6.51 -0.68
CA ARG A 181 -16.97 7.61 -1.61
C ARG A 181 -16.30 7.38 -2.95
N ALA A 182 -16.93 7.83 -4.03
CA ALA A 182 -16.40 7.77 -5.38
C ALA A 182 -16.63 9.09 -6.14
N VAL A 183 -15.67 9.45 -6.98
CA VAL A 183 -15.73 10.57 -7.93
C VAL A 183 -15.26 10.05 -9.28
N THR A 184 -16.06 10.20 -10.32
CA THR A 184 -15.72 9.75 -11.68
C THR A 184 -16.13 10.81 -12.68
N GLY A 185 -15.38 10.95 -13.78
CA GLY A 185 -15.73 11.94 -14.79
C GLY A 185 -14.86 11.92 -16.03
N ALA A 186 -15.23 12.76 -16.99
CA ALA A 186 -14.44 13.05 -18.17
C ALA A 186 -13.70 14.38 -17.97
N LEU A 187 -12.37 14.30 -17.91
CA LEU A 187 -11.48 15.46 -17.81
C LEU A 187 -10.97 15.82 -19.21
N VAL A 188 -11.15 17.09 -19.58
CA VAL A 188 -10.62 17.69 -20.81
C VAL A 188 -9.71 18.83 -20.39
N LEU A 189 -8.42 18.67 -20.64
CA LEU A 189 -7.39 19.69 -20.45
C LEU A 189 -7.07 20.31 -21.81
N ASP A 190 -7.28 21.61 -21.95
CA ASP A 190 -6.85 22.39 -23.11
C ASP A 190 -5.77 23.37 -22.66
N ASP A 191 -4.56 23.26 -23.21
CA ASP A 191 -3.44 24.14 -22.89
C ASP A 191 -3.47 25.46 -23.68
N GLY A 192 -4.41 25.60 -24.63
CA GLY A 192 -4.52 26.74 -25.54
C GLY A 192 -3.48 26.76 -26.67
N LEU A 193 -2.61 25.74 -26.73
CA LEU A 193 -1.53 25.60 -27.72
C LEU A 193 -1.77 24.40 -28.66
N GLY A 194 -2.88 23.69 -28.50
CA GLY A 194 -3.24 22.52 -29.29
C GLY A 194 -2.64 21.21 -28.77
N GLY A 195 -2.07 21.21 -27.55
CA GLY A 195 -1.41 20.09 -26.89
C GLY A 195 -2.23 19.44 -25.75
N GLY A 196 -3.54 19.68 -25.71
CA GLY A 196 -4.44 19.22 -24.66
C GLY A 196 -4.58 17.68 -24.49
N HIS A 197 -5.07 17.28 -23.33
CA HIS A 197 -5.31 15.89 -22.94
C HIS A 197 -6.79 15.64 -22.67
N ARG A 198 -7.26 14.42 -22.98
CA ARG A 198 -8.62 13.96 -22.74
C ARG A 198 -8.56 12.59 -22.11
N LEU A 199 -9.22 12.45 -20.97
CA LEU A 199 -9.16 11.25 -20.16
C LEU A 199 -10.45 11.06 -19.34
N TYR A 200 -10.85 9.82 -19.16
CA TYR A 200 -11.77 9.45 -18.09
C TYR A 200 -10.94 9.21 -16.84
N GLN A 201 -11.40 9.76 -15.73
CA GLN A 201 -10.75 9.62 -14.44
C GLN A 201 -11.77 9.12 -13.43
N GLY A 202 -11.29 8.32 -12.49
CA GLY A 202 -12.09 7.96 -11.33
C GLY A 202 -11.24 7.79 -10.10
N TYR A 203 -11.89 8.03 -8.97
CA TYR A 203 -11.37 7.91 -7.63
C TYR A 203 -12.41 7.22 -6.77
N ALA A 204 -12.00 6.30 -5.92
CA ALA A 204 -12.83 5.78 -4.85
C ALA A 204 -12.00 5.53 -3.60
N SER A 205 -12.58 5.72 -2.42
CA SER A 205 -11.87 5.53 -1.16
C SER A 205 -12.73 4.81 -0.14
N VAL A 206 -12.07 3.96 0.64
CA VAL A 206 -12.58 3.32 1.85
C VAL A 206 -11.39 2.93 2.73
N GLY A 207 -11.52 3.14 4.04
CA GLY A 207 -10.40 2.90 4.96
C GLY A 207 -9.17 3.75 4.59
N ASN A 208 -7.99 3.13 4.60
CA ASN A 208 -6.72 3.75 4.18
C ASN A 208 -6.42 3.62 2.66
N VAL A 209 -7.39 3.25 1.83
CA VAL A 209 -7.17 3.02 0.39
C VAL A 209 -7.81 4.13 -0.46
N LEU A 210 -7.10 4.51 -1.52
CA LEU A 210 -7.65 5.24 -2.66
C LEU A 210 -7.42 4.41 -3.93
N VAL A 211 -8.50 4.01 -4.60
CA VAL A 211 -8.46 3.52 -5.98
C VAL A 211 -8.47 4.73 -6.89
N ASN A 212 -7.58 4.77 -7.88
CA ASN A 212 -7.66 5.73 -8.97
C ASN A 212 -7.46 5.04 -10.32
N PHE A 213 -8.13 5.53 -11.36
CA PHE A 213 -7.90 5.05 -12.72
C PHE A 213 -7.83 6.22 -13.70
N TRP A 214 -7.21 5.92 -14.85
CA TRP A 214 -7.18 6.80 -16.00
C TRP A 214 -7.44 5.98 -17.27
N GLN A 215 -8.26 6.51 -18.18
CA GLN A 215 -8.43 6.00 -19.54
C GLN A 215 -8.40 7.17 -20.53
N PRO A 216 -7.39 7.26 -21.43
CA PRO A 216 -7.36 8.34 -22.40
C PRO A 216 -8.43 8.14 -23.48
N PHE A 217 -8.94 9.24 -24.08
CA PHE A 217 -9.90 9.16 -25.18
C PHE A 217 -9.68 10.25 -26.24
N THR A 218 -10.39 10.14 -27.37
CA THR A 218 -10.45 11.16 -28.43
C THR A 218 -11.89 11.47 -28.81
N GLY A 219 -12.11 12.61 -29.44
CA GLY A 219 -13.47 13.03 -29.81
C GLY A 219 -14.31 13.40 -28.58
N ASP A 220 -15.60 13.16 -28.67
CA ASP A 220 -16.55 13.48 -27.61
C ASP A 220 -16.53 12.41 -26.50
N ALA A 221 -16.75 12.83 -25.26
CA ALA A 221 -16.83 11.91 -24.13
C ALA A 221 -18.01 10.94 -24.28
N ALA A 222 -17.75 9.65 -24.13
CA ALA A 222 -18.72 8.56 -24.21
C ALA A 222 -18.69 7.70 -22.94
N PHE A 223 -18.48 8.34 -21.78
CA PHE A 223 -18.27 7.69 -20.50
C PHE A 223 -19.46 7.87 -19.57
N ASP A 224 -19.93 6.76 -19.00
CA ASP A 224 -21.01 6.73 -18.02
C ASP A 224 -20.42 6.89 -16.62
N ALA A 225 -20.25 8.15 -16.20
CA ALA A 225 -19.66 8.48 -14.91
C ALA A 225 -20.48 7.91 -13.73
N GLU A 226 -21.82 7.96 -13.79
CA GLU A 226 -22.68 7.43 -12.73
C GLU A 226 -22.49 5.92 -12.55
N ARG A 227 -22.50 5.17 -13.66
CA ARG A 227 -22.22 3.72 -13.63
C ARG A 227 -20.83 3.42 -13.08
N ALA A 228 -19.82 4.21 -13.45
CA ALA A 228 -18.46 4.03 -12.95
C ALA A 228 -18.33 4.32 -11.45
N ALA A 229 -18.98 5.37 -10.95
CA ALA A 229 -18.98 5.69 -9.52
C ALA A 229 -19.68 4.59 -8.70
N ALA A 230 -20.81 4.08 -9.19
CA ALA A 230 -21.51 2.96 -8.57
C ALA A 230 -20.64 1.69 -8.55
N PHE A 231 -20.01 1.35 -9.68
CA PHE A 231 -19.12 0.19 -9.76
C PHE A 231 -17.95 0.28 -8.77
N LEU A 232 -17.24 1.42 -8.72
CA LEU A 232 -16.14 1.59 -7.78
C LEU A 232 -16.61 1.56 -6.32
N SER A 233 -17.79 2.11 -6.03
CA SER A 233 -18.39 2.04 -4.70
C SER A 233 -18.73 0.61 -4.29
N ASP A 234 -19.26 -0.20 -5.20
CA ASP A 234 -19.59 -1.60 -4.93
C ASP A 234 -18.31 -2.40 -4.65
N GLN A 235 -17.26 -2.20 -5.46
CA GLN A 235 -15.94 -2.83 -5.21
C GLN A 235 -15.36 -2.43 -3.86
N ALA A 236 -15.42 -1.15 -3.49
CA ALA A 236 -14.96 -0.67 -2.19
C ALA A 236 -15.78 -1.27 -1.03
N SER A 237 -17.08 -1.42 -1.21
CA SER A 237 -17.97 -2.06 -0.23
C SER A 237 -17.65 -3.54 -0.03
N ASP A 238 -17.40 -4.27 -1.12
CA ASP A 238 -17.04 -5.68 -1.09
C ASP A 238 -15.68 -5.88 -0.41
N ALA A 239 -14.66 -5.11 -0.80
CA ALA A 239 -13.33 -5.16 -0.19
C ALA A 239 -13.38 -4.84 1.31
N ARG A 240 -14.13 -3.82 1.73
CA ARG A 240 -14.35 -3.51 3.15
C ARG A 240 -15.03 -4.67 3.87
N SER A 241 -16.09 -5.23 3.31
CA SER A 241 -16.82 -6.33 3.94
C SER A 241 -15.92 -7.55 4.15
N GLN A 242 -15.10 -7.87 3.14
CA GLN A 242 -14.10 -8.93 3.22
C GLN A 242 -13.03 -8.65 4.28
N LEU A 243 -12.54 -7.40 4.39
CA LEU A 243 -11.58 -7.02 5.44
C LEU A 243 -12.18 -7.20 6.83
N ILE A 244 -13.40 -6.72 7.06
CA ILE A 244 -14.08 -6.84 8.36
C ILE A 244 -14.29 -8.31 8.72
N GLU A 245 -14.66 -9.16 7.76
CA GLU A 245 -14.75 -10.61 7.98
C GLU A 245 -13.40 -11.20 8.38
N GLU A 246 -12.32 -10.88 7.65
CA GLU A 246 -10.97 -11.37 7.92
C GLU A 246 -10.49 -10.95 9.32
N LEU A 247 -10.66 -9.67 9.69
CA LEU A 247 -10.21 -9.14 10.98
C LEU A 247 -11.10 -9.58 12.14
N THR A 248 -12.37 -9.90 11.89
CA THR A 248 -13.25 -10.51 12.89
C THR A 248 -12.80 -11.95 13.18
N ALA A 249 -12.42 -12.69 12.13
CA ALA A 249 -11.91 -14.05 12.26
C ALA A 249 -10.50 -14.08 12.86
N ASN A 250 -9.65 -13.12 12.48
CA ASN A 250 -8.25 -13.02 12.88
C ASN A 250 -7.93 -11.58 13.36
N PRO A 251 -8.31 -11.23 14.60
CA PRO A 251 -8.03 -9.89 15.13
C PRO A 251 -6.53 -9.58 15.12
N PRO A 252 -6.12 -8.34 14.79
CA PRO A 252 -4.72 -7.94 14.82
C PRO A 252 -4.09 -8.22 16.18
N ALA A 253 -2.92 -8.85 16.18
CA ALA A 253 -2.11 -8.96 17.39
C ALA A 253 -1.51 -7.60 17.73
N PRO A 254 -1.35 -7.26 19.02
CA PRO A 254 -0.59 -6.08 19.40
C PRO A 254 0.82 -6.12 18.81
N ALA A 255 1.31 -4.99 18.32
CA ALA A 255 2.69 -4.86 17.87
C ALA A 255 3.65 -5.33 18.97
N ALA A 256 4.60 -6.20 18.61
CA ALA A 256 5.60 -6.67 19.55
C ALA A 256 6.50 -5.50 19.98
N THR A 257 6.76 -5.36 21.27
CA THR A 257 7.77 -4.41 21.74
C THR A 257 9.14 -4.85 21.21
N PRO A 258 9.88 -3.97 20.49
CA PRO A 258 11.22 -4.31 20.04
C PRO A 258 12.11 -4.71 21.21
N PRO A 259 13.02 -5.69 21.04
CA PRO A 259 13.98 -6.03 22.08
C PRO A 259 14.86 -4.82 22.39
N ALA A 260 15.29 -4.68 23.64
CA ALA A 260 16.23 -3.63 24.02
C ALA A 260 17.53 -3.79 23.21
N VAL A 261 17.94 -2.70 22.55
CA VAL A 261 19.18 -2.63 21.79
C VAL A 261 20.27 -2.04 22.68
N ASP A 262 21.47 -2.64 22.69
CA ASP A 262 22.65 -2.03 23.32
C ASP A 262 23.21 -0.94 22.39
N PRO A 263 23.16 0.35 22.77
CA PRO A 263 23.66 1.43 21.92
C PRO A 263 25.18 1.38 21.68
N ALA A 264 25.92 0.64 22.50
CA ALA A 264 27.36 0.46 22.37
C ALA A 264 27.75 -0.74 21.49
N ALA A 265 26.78 -1.56 21.07
CA ALA A 265 27.03 -2.68 20.17
C ALA A 265 27.52 -2.20 18.79
N ALA A 266 28.24 -3.07 18.08
CA ALA A 266 28.60 -2.81 16.70
C ALA A 266 27.33 -2.59 15.86
N TRP A 267 27.31 -1.55 15.03
CA TRP A 267 26.11 -1.18 14.27
C TRP A 267 25.69 -2.27 13.27
N SER A 268 26.62 -3.11 12.83
CA SER A 268 26.33 -4.31 12.03
C SER A 268 25.45 -5.35 12.73
N SER A 269 25.25 -5.24 14.04
CA SER A 269 24.33 -6.07 14.81
C SER A 269 22.97 -5.41 15.05
N TRP A 270 22.81 -4.13 14.69
CA TRP A 270 21.54 -3.44 14.81
C TRP A 270 20.56 -3.90 13.75
N GLN A 271 19.27 -3.69 14.02
CA GLN A 271 18.18 -3.99 13.11
C GLN A 271 17.56 -2.71 12.57
N VAL A 272 17.24 -2.71 11.29
CA VAL A 272 16.24 -1.84 10.68
C VAL A 272 14.88 -2.50 10.88
N SER A 273 13.97 -1.79 11.51
CA SER A 273 12.62 -2.24 11.82
C SER A 273 11.61 -1.16 11.47
N ALA A 274 10.33 -1.50 11.45
CA ALA A 274 9.23 -0.55 11.23
C ALA A 274 9.21 0.63 12.24
N THR A 275 9.91 0.50 13.37
CA THR A 275 9.97 1.54 14.42
C THR A 275 11.29 2.30 14.45
N GLY A 276 12.24 2.01 13.56
CA GLY A 276 13.54 2.69 13.51
C GLY A 276 14.74 1.76 13.34
N ILE A 277 15.94 2.29 13.60
CA ILE A 277 17.22 1.62 13.35
C ILE A 277 18.03 1.54 14.65
N GLY A 278 18.25 0.32 15.13
CA GLY A 278 18.99 0.09 16.37
C GLY A 278 18.37 0.84 17.56
N PRO A 279 19.12 1.72 18.26
CA PRO A 279 18.58 2.52 19.35
C PRO A 279 17.80 3.76 18.90
N ILE A 280 17.80 4.10 17.61
CA ILE A 280 17.06 5.26 17.06
C ILE A 280 15.61 4.86 16.82
N VAL A 281 14.68 5.59 17.44
CA VAL A 281 13.24 5.33 17.36
C VAL A 281 12.56 6.42 16.52
N LEU A 282 11.76 6.02 15.53
CA LEU A 282 10.94 6.96 14.74
C LEU A 282 9.87 7.60 15.64
N GLY A 283 9.51 8.85 15.35
CA GLY A 283 8.60 9.66 16.17
C GLY A 283 9.25 10.30 17.40
N SER A 284 10.55 10.05 17.66
CA SER A 284 11.30 10.75 18.71
C SER A 284 11.82 12.11 18.24
N ASP A 285 12.09 13.01 19.19
CA ASP A 285 12.76 14.28 18.90
C ASP A 285 14.16 14.01 18.32
N LEU A 286 14.60 14.82 17.35
CA LEU A 286 15.91 14.64 16.71
C LEU A 286 17.08 14.62 17.70
N ASP A 287 17.03 15.47 18.75
CA ASP A 287 18.07 15.51 19.78
C ASP A 287 18.03 14.26 20.68
N GLU A 288 16.86 13.65 20.89
CA GLU A 288 16.73 12.37 21.59
C GLU A 288 17.31 11.22 20.75
N ALA A 289 16.99 11.18 19.45
CA ALA A 289 17.55 10.21 18.51
C ALA A 289 19.09 10.29 18.45
N ILE A 290 19.66 11.51 18.45
CA ILE A 290 21.11 11.72 18.52
C ILE A 290 21.68 11.23 19.86
N ALA A 291 21.02 11.56 20.98
CA ALA A 291 21.47 11.16 22.31
C ALA A 291 21.42 9.63 22.52
N ALA A 292 20.53 8.93 21.80
CA ALA A 292 20.42 7.48 21.83
C ALA A 292 21.67 6.76 21.27
N VAL A 293 22.55 7.47 20.55
CA VAL A 293 23.75 6.89 19.93
C VAL A 293 25.05 7.52 20.49
N PRO A 294 25.48 7.13 21.69
CA PRO A 294 26.63 7.75 22.34
C PRO A 294 27.94 7.50 21.58
N GLY A 295 28.71 8.58 21.39
CA GLY A 295 30.02 8.52 20.73
C GLY A 295 29.98 8.61 19.21
N ALA A 296 28.80 8.69 18.60
CA ALA A 296 28.68 8.97 17.18
C ALA A 296 29.09 10.41 16.84
N THR A 297 29.57 10.59 15.60
CA THR A 297 29.79 11.91 15.02
C THR A 297 28.51 12.36 14.31
N VAL A 298 28.02 13.55 14.63
CA VAL A 298 26.81 14.12 14.02
C VAL A 298 27.19 15.15 12.97
N ILE A 299 26.67 14.99 11.76
CA ILE A 299 26.80 15.92 10.65
C ILE A 299 25.41 16.50 10.38
N ARG A 300 25.22 17.77 10.74
CA ARG A 300 23.97 18.50 10.51
C ARG A 300 23.91 18.99 9.04
N PRO A 301 22.71 19.17 8.48
CA PRO A 301 22.55 19.70 7.13
C PRO A 301 23.04 21.14 7.01
N GLU A 302 23.41 21.55 5.80
CA GLU A 302 23.82 22.94 5.50
C GLU A 302 22.62 23.89 5.29
N TRP A 303 21.39 23.35 5.18
CA TRP A 303 20.15 24.07 4.95
C TRP A 303 18.98 23.48 5.78
N ASP A 304 17.97 24.30 6.05
CA ASP A 304 16.74 23.90 6.76
C ASP A 304 15.99 22.83 5.95
N GLY A 305 15.42 21.82 6.63
CA GLY A 305 14.82 20.64 5.98
C GLY A 305 15.82 19.63 5.38
N GLY A 306 17.13 19.84 5.54
CA GLY A 306 18.13 18.86 5.11
C GLY A 306 18.27 17.68 6.08
N GLN A 307 18.86 16.59 5.61
CA GLN A 307 19.01 15.37 6.42
C GLN A 307 20.16 15.47 7.42
N THR A 308 19.98 14.90 8.62
CA THR A 308 21.05 14.77 9.62
C THR A 308 21.73 13.41 9.49
N ARG A 309 23.05 13.37 9.32
CA ARG A 309 23.82 12.11 9.27
C ARG A 309 24.48 11.84 10.61
N ILE A 310 24.33 10.62 11.10
CA ILE A 310 25.01 10.11 12.30
C ILE A 310 26.01 9.04 11.85
N VAL A 311 27.28 9.21 12.20
CA VAL A 311 28.39 8.33 11.80
C VAL A 311 28.89 7.55 13.01
N SER A 312 29.15 6.26 12.83
CA SER A 312 29.63 5.37 13.88
C SER A 312 30.97 5.85 14.47
N PRO A 313 31.30 5.50 15.72
CA PRO A 313 32.54 5.97 16.38
C PRO A 313 33.82 5.57 15.65
N ASP A 314 33.81 4.45 14.92
CA ASP A 314 34.92 3.96 14.11
C ASP A 314 34.88 4.45 12.65
N GLY A 315 33.84 5.20 12.27
CA GLY A 315 33.64 5.74 10.92
C GLY A 315 33.27 4.72 9.86
N SER A 316 32.92 3.49 10.24
CA SER A 316 32.63 2.39 9.30
C SER A 316 31.20 2.40 8.75
N ALA A 317 30.26 3.04 9.45
CA ALA A 317 28.83 3.06 9.12
C ALA A 317 28.19 4.41 9.41
N SER A 318 27.06 4.70 8.76
CA SER A 318 26.25 5.87 9.04
C SER A 318 24.76 5.58 8.90
N VAL A 319 23.97 6.35 9.66
CA VAL A 319 22.52 6.42 9.57
C VAL A 319 22.16 7.84 9.15
N LEU A 320 21.29 7.96 8.15
CA LEU A 320 20.75 9.22 7.70
C LEU A 320 19.33 9.40 8.29
N LEU A 321 19.06 10.55 8.87
CA LEU A 321 17.77 10.88 9.51
C LEU A 321 17.08 11.99 8.73
N TRP A 322 15.79 11.77 8.45
CA TRP A 322 14.85 12.79 8.01
C TRP A 322 13.99 13.19 9.19
N THR A 323 13.55 14.44 9.15
CA THR A 323 12.64 15.00 10.11
C THR A 323 11.38 15.48 9.42
N ASP A 324 10.31 15.56 10.20
CA ASP A 324 9.06 16.17 9.79
C ASP A 324 9.29 17.61 9.29
N ALA A 325 8.31 18.21 8.61
CA ALA A 325 8.44 19.58 8.08
C ALA A 325 8.60 20.68 9.15
N GLY A 326 8.55 20.34 10.45
CA GLY A 326 8.96 21.19 11.57
C GLY A 326 10.42 21.03 12.00
N ASP A 327 11.20 20.19 11.32
CA ASP A 327 12.59 19.80 11.61
C ASP A 327 12.81 19.28 13.04
N SER A 328 11.79 18.66 13.63
CA SER A 328 11.76 18.37 15.07
C SER A 328 11.73 16.88 15.38
N VAL A 329 10.90 16.13 14.65
CA VAL A 329 10.63 14.72 14.92
C VAL A 329 11.22 13.88 13.81
N VAL A 330 11.92 12.80 14.16
CA VAL A 330 12.48 11.86 13.17
C VAL A 330 11.36 11.02 12.56
N ASP A 331 11.06 11.21 11.28
CA ASP A 331 10.00 10.48 10.57
C ASP A 331 10.55 9.34 9.70
N ALA A 332 11.80 9.44 9.24
CA ALA A 332 12.48 8.38 8.53
C ALA A 332 13.97 8.26 8.89
N ALA A 333 14.49 7.04 8.74
CA ALA A 333 15.90 6.73 8.91
C ALA A 333 16.37 5.76 7.82
N SER A 334 17.60 5.92 7.33
CA SER A 334 18.16 5.02 6.32
C SER A 334 19.62 4.68 6.54
N ILE A 335 20.04 3.58 5.92
CA ILE A 335 21.42 3.11 5.81
C ILE A 335 21.76 2.85 4.34
N GLY A 336 23.05 2.91 3.99
CA GLY A 336 23.51 2.76 2.61
C GLY A 336 23.15 3.97 1.74
N SER A 337 22.93 3.73 0.45
CA SER A 337 22.61 4.80 -0.50
C SER A 337 21.17 5.28 -0.32
N ALA A 338 21.03 6.60 -0.20
CA ALA A 338 19.80 7.36 -0.11
C ALA A 338 19.66 8.42 -1.22
N ASN A 339 20.62 8.47 -2.17
CA ASN A 339 20.75 9.47 -3.23
C ASN A 339 20.77 10.93 -2.72
N VAL A 340 21.47 11.14 -1.61
CA VAL A 340 21.76 12.48 -1.09
C VAL A 340 23.19 12.91 -1.46
N GLY A 341 23.49 14.20 -1.30
CA GLY A 341 24.85 14.70 -1.48
C GLY A 341 25.85 14.08 -0.49
N ASN A 342 27.09 13.86 -0.94
CA ASN A 342 28.22 13.41 -0.11
C ASN A 342 28.01 12.04 0.58
N GLU A 343 27.46 11.06 -0.14
CA GLU A 343 27.29 9.70 0.39
C GLU A 343 28.63 8.98 0.61
N PRO A 344 28.88 8.44 1.81
CA PRO A 344 30.04 7.61 2.06
C PRO A 344 29.89 6.25 1.36
N GLN A 345 31.00 5.70 0.88
CA GLN A 345 31.05 4.31 0.43
C GLN A 345 31.38 3.41 1.63
N GLU A 346 30.34 2.84 2.23
CA GLU A 346 30.44 2.01 3.43
C GLU A 346 30.58 0.53 3.08
N ASP A 347 31.22 -0.24 3.96
CA ASP A 347 31.23 -1.70 3.85
C ASP A 347 29.84 -2.23 4.27
N PRO A 348 29.09 -2.94 3.41
CA PRO A 348 27.79 -3.48 3.79
C PRO A 348 27.83 -4.38 5.04
N ALA A 349 28.97 -5.00 5.34
CA ALA A 349 29.13 -5.82 6.55
C ALA A 349 29.17 -5.00 7.86
N ALA A 350 29.40 -3.69 7.77
CA ALA A 350 29.37 -2.76 8.91
C ALA A 350 27.98 -2.18 9.17
N LEU A 351 27.04 -2.34 8.23
CA LEU A 351 25.71 -1.71 8.27
C LEU A 351 24.67 -2.60 8.98
N PRO A 352 23.65 -2.00 9.62
CA PRO A 352 22.48 -2.71 10.15
C PRO A 352 21.76 -3.55 9.07
N THR A 353 20.92 -4.50 9.51
CA THR A 353 20.15 -5.37 8.60
C THR A 353 18.65 -5.25 8.85
N ALA A 354 17.81 -5.50 7.85
CA ALA A 354 16.36 -5.61 8.02
C ALA A 354 15.98 -7.09 8.11
N GLY A 355 15.82 -7.61 9.33
CA GLY A 355 15.78 -9.06 9.52
C GLY A 355 17.09 -9.67 9.02
N GLU A 356 16.98 -10.64 8.10
CA GLU A 356 18.14 -11.28 7.48
C GLU A 356 18.67 -10.54 6.24
N VAL A 357 17.96 -9.52 5.76
CA VAL A 357 18.26 -8.81 4.50
C VAL A 357 19.31 -7.73 4.72
N ARG A 358 20.35 -7.74 3.88
CA ARG A 358 21.48 -6.81 3.90
C ARG A 358 21.57 -5.97 2.63
N ILE A 359 22.29 -4.86 2.73
CA ILE A 359 22.81 -4.18 1.54
C ILE A 359 23.77 -5.14 0.82
N GLY A 360 23.61 -5.27 -0.51
CA GLY A 360 24.32 -6.25 -1.33
C GLY A 360 23.54 -7.54 -1.59
N ASP A 361 22.48 -7.82 -0.82
CA ASP A 361 21.56 -8.93 -1.10
C ASP A 361 20.65 -8.58 -2.30
N THR A 362 19.96 -9.58 -2.82
CA THR A 362 19.02 -9.43 -3.94
C THR A 362 17.65 -8.95 -3.49
N VAL A 363 16.91 -8.31 -4.39
CA VAL A 363 15.51 -7.92 -4.13
C VAL A 363 14.64 -9.15 -3.86
N GLY A 364 14.92 -10.30 -4.50
CA GLY A 364 14.20 -11.55 -4.22
C GLY A 364 14.34 -12.01 -2.75
N GLU A 365 15.50 -11.79 -2.13
CA GLU A 365 15.68 -12.07 -0.69
C GLU A 365 14.86 -11.12 0.19
N ALA A 366 14.70 -9.86 -0.23
CA ALA A 366 13.79 -8.93 0.43
C ALA A 366 12.32 -9.33 0.26
N GLU A 367 11.90 -9.76 -0.92
CA GLU A 367 10.54 -10.23 -1.20
C GLU A 367 10.18 -11.47 -0.38
N ASP A 368 11.13 -12.41 -0.22
CA ASP A 368 10.96 -13.61 0.59
C ASP A 368 10.83 -13.27 2.09
N ALA A 369 11.60 -12.29 2.58
CA ALA A 369 11.59 -11.88 3.98
C ALA A 369 10.42 -10.95 4.34
N PHE A 370 9.97 -10.12 3.39
CA PHE A 370 8.95 -9.09 3.56
C PHE A 370 7.85 -9.21 2.49
N PRO A 371 7.07 -10.30 2.48
CA PRO A 371 6.13 -10.57 1.39
C PRO A 371 5.01 -9.54 1.29
N GLY A 372 4.45 -9.40 0.08
CA GLY A 372 3.31 -8.54 -0.21
C GLY A 372 3.65 -7.07 -0.49
N GLY A 373 4.94 -6.71 -0.55
CA GLY A 373 5.38 -5.36 -0.89
C GLY A 373 5.09 -4.92 -2.33
N THR A 374 5.55 -3.73 -2.68
CA THR A 374 5.34 -3.07 -3.97
C THR A 374 6.68 -2.67 -4.60
N ALA A 375 6.90 -3.05 -5.85
CA ALA A 375 7.97 -2.55 -6.69
C ALA A 375 7.64 -1.13 -7.16
N ILE A 376 8.52 -0.17 -6.92
CA ILE A 376 8.33 1.24 -7.26
C ILE A 376 9.44 1.67 -8.19
N ARG A 377 9.08 2.36 -9.28
CA ARG A 377 10.01 3.06 -10.15
C ARG A 377 9.70 4.54 -10.14
N ILE A 378 10.67 5.36 -9.77
CA ILE A 378 10.58 6.83 -9.90
C ILE A 378 11.30 7.24 -11.18
N VAL A 379 10.54 7.72 -12.17
CA VAL A 379 11.04 7.99 -13.53
C VAL A 379 11.98 9.18 -13.57
N SER A 380 11.62 10.31 -12.92
CA SER A 380 12.43 11.54 -12.97
C SER A 380 13.82 11.36 -12.37
N SER A 381 13.93 10.65 -11.24
CA SER A 381 15.21 10.36 -10.58
C SER A 381 15.89 9.08 -11.06
N GLY A 382 15.20 8.24 -11.83
CA GLY A 382 15.71 6.95 -12.30
C GLY A 382 15.90 5.94 -11.17
N GLU A 383 15.09 6.03 -10.11
CA GLU A 383 15.23 5.22 -8.91
C GLU A 383 14.27 4.04 -8.88
N TYR A 384 14.69 2.98 -8.19
CA TYR A 384 13.96 1.73 -8.09
C TYR A 384 13.94 1.26 -6.65
N PHE A 385 12.78 0.79 -6.20
CA PHE A 385 12.57 0.35 -4.84
C PHE A 385 11.69 -0.89 -4.76
N TYR A 386 11.89 -1.69 -3.72
CA TYR A 386 10.87 -2.58 -3.18
C TYR A 386 10.40 -2.03 -1.84
N GLN A 387 9.10 -1.89 -1.63
CA GLN A 387 8.52 -1.29 -0.43
C GLN A 387 7.53 -2.22 0.26
N TRP A 388 7.78 -2.50 1.54
CA TRP A 388 6.90 -3.27 2.40
C TRP A 388 6.27 -2.37 3.47
N THR A 389 5.06 -2.70 3.92
CA THR A 389 4.30 -1.87 4.87
C THR A 389 3.63 -2.67 5.98
N THR A 390 3.33 -1.95 7.05
CA THR A 390 2.59 -2.44 8.21
C THR A 390 1.18 -1.86 8.25
N ARG A 391 0.34 -2.40 9.13
CA ARG A 391 -1.01 -1.91 9.39
C ARG A 391 -1.01 -0.62 10.21
N GLU A 392 0.09 -0.36 10.91
CA GLU A 392 0.32 0.82 11.73
C GLU A 392 0.80 2.03 10.92
N GLY A 393 0.97 1.88 9.60
CA GLY A 393 1.40 2.98 8.72
C GLY A 393 2.92 3.15 8.59
N ALA A 394 3.71 2.22 9.15
CA ALA A 394 5.15 2.20 8.90
C ALA A 394 5.50 1.50 7.58
N ALA A 395 6.59 1.96 6.95
CA ALA A 395 7.15 1.41 5.72
C ALA A 395 8.63 1.04 5.89
N ILE A 396 9.05 -0.01 5.18
CA ILE A 396 10.46 -0.34 4.94
C ILE A 396 10.66 -0.38 3.42
N ARG A 397 11.59 0.44 2.93
CA ARG A 397 11.90 0.61 1.52
C ARG A 397 13.33 0.16 1.24
N PHE A 398 13.46 -0.83 0.38
CA PHE A 398 14.73 -1.33 -0.14
C PHE A 398 15.02 -0.64 -1.46
N ARG A 399 16.04 0.22 -1.49
CA ARG A 399 16.54 0.84 -2.72
C ARG A 399 17.35 -0.19 -3.49
N VAL A 400 17.11 -0.32 -4.79
CA VAL A 400 17.81 -1.29 -5.64
C VAL A 400 18.49 -0.62 -6.84
N ASP A 401 19.49 -1.29 -7.40
CA ASP A 401 20.35 -0.75 -8.46
C ASP A 401 19.71 -0.70 -9.86
N ARG A 402 18.58 -1.41 -10.05
CA ARG A 402 17.81 -1.50 -11.30
C ARG A 402 16.36 -1.85 -10.98
N ASP A 403 15.55 -2.07 -12.01
CA ASP A 403 14.14 -2.47 -11.90
C ASP A 403 13.92 -3.54 -10.82
N ALA A 404 13.07 -3.23 -9.83
CA ALA A 404 12.76 -4.13 -8.72
C ALA A 404 11.94 -5.35 -9.17
N GLY A 405 11.40 -5.36 -10.40
CA GLY A 405 10.85 -6.57 -11.02
C GLY A 405 11.91 -7.55 -11.54
N ASP A 406 13.19 -7.17 -11.58
CA ASP A 406 14.30 -8.11 -11.81
C ASP A 406 14.70 -8.72 -10.45
N PRO A 407 14.46 -10.02 -10.20
CA PRO A 407 14.77 -10.64 -8.91
C PRO A 407 16.27 -10.64 -8.57
N SER A 408 17.14 -10.33 -9.55
CA SER A 408 18.59 -10.18 -9.35
C SER A 408 19.04 -8.74 -9.07
N ALA A 409 18.12 -7.78 -9.04
CA ALA A 409 18.40 -6.41 -8.61
C ALA A 409 18.99 -6.43 -7.21
N VAL A 410 20.01 -5.59 -6.97
CA VAL A 410 20.79 -5.63 -5.73
C VAL A 410 20.39 -4.46 -4.84
N ILE A 411 20.21 -4.73 -3.55
CA ILE A 411 19.88 -3.73 -2.53
C ILE A 411 21.09 -2.83 -2.30
N THR A 412 20.88 -1.53 -2.44
CA THR A 412 21.90 -0.48 -2.28
C THR A 412 21.66 0.39 -1.06
N GLY A 413 20.45 0.39 -0.51
CA GLY A 413 20.08 1.11 0.70
C GLY A 413 18.78 0.59 1.30
N ILE A 414 18.60 0.81 2.59
CA ILE A 414 17.38 0.44 3.32
C ILE A 414 16.91 1.66 4.11
N LEU A 415 15.66 2.04 3.91
CA LEU A 415 14.99 3.13 4.58
C LEU A 415 13.79 2.59 5.37
N THR A 416 13.59 3.09 6.58
CA THR A 416 12.35 2.90 7.33
C THR A 416 11.72 4.26 7.64
N GLU A 417 10.39 4.32 7.61
CA GLU A 417 9.61 5.54 7.71
C GLU A 417 8.32 5.30 8.50
N ASP A 418 7.95 6.25 9.35
CA ASP A 418 6.60 6.41 9.88
C ASP A 418 5.81 7.28 8.90
N ALA A 419 5.08 6.64 7.99
CA ALA A 419 4.40 7.34 6.93
C ALA A 419 3.14 8.07 7.40
N THR A 420 2.71 7.90 8.67
CA THR A 420 1.60 8.68 9.24
C THR A 420 1.96 10.16 9.40
N LEU A 421 3.25 10.48 9.35
CA LEU A 421 3.78 11.84 9.41
C LEU A 421 3.83 12.52 8.02
N ARG A 422 3.53 11.80 6.94
CA ARG A 422 3.47 12.37 5.59
C ARG A 422 2.37 13.41 5.48
N ARG A 423 2.69 14.55 4.86
CA ARG A 423 1.70 15.59 4.56
C ARG A 423 1.18 15.44 3.14
N LEU A 424 -0.13 15.51 2.98
CA LEU A 424 -0.74 15.75 1.68
C LEU A 424 -0.34 17.15 1.20
N PRO A 425 -0.22 17.38 -0.13
CA PRO A 425 0.07 18.70 -0.69
C PRO A 425 -0.97 19.73 -0.21
N ASP A 426 -0.70 21.03 -0.20
CA ASP A 426 -1.76 22.02 0.04
C ASP A 426 -1.93 22.88 -1.22
N PHE A 427 -3.16 22.96 -1.71
CA PHE A 427 -3.53 23.66 -2.95
C PHE A 427 -4.51 24.80 -2.62
N SER A 428 -4.24 25.52 -1.52
CA SER A 428 -5.07 26.59 -0.97
C SER A 428 -4.81 27.97 -1.58
#